data_AF-A0A2S9I5P9-F1
#
_entry.id   AF-A0A2S9I5P9-F1
#
_cell.length_a   1.000
_cell.length_b   1.000
_cell.length_c   1.000
_cell.angle_alpha   90.00
_cell.angle_beta   90.00
_cell.angle_gamma   90.00
#
_symmetry.space_group_name_H-M   'P 1'
#
loop_
_entity.id
_entity.type
_entity.pdbx_description
1 polymer ?
#
loop_
_entity_poly.entity_id
_entity_poly.type
_entity_poly.pdbx_seq_one_letter_code
_entity_poly.pdbx_strand_id
1 'polypeptide(L)'
;MPEKKYCYRYVDRHDSEGRAVIELDQCVILRETEKTFWYCWDLPYMTLEQLQVYRSRPGDRSVKRCLKGASRSNYHMTREEALAAFTYRKSFQLSRIKLTLEKVSLCLAALSRAGHVEGLEVVDGEVLAYSRTVISVPDCTIIGEKGPEAENYSWGEY
;
A
#
# COMPACT_ATOMS: atom_id res chain seq x y z
N MET A 1 11.54 -2.73 -37.22
CA MET A 1 10.34 -2.48 -36.38
C MET A 1 10.80 -1.97 -35.04
N PRO A 2 10.15 -0.96 -34.43
CA PRO A 2 10.54 -0.45 -33.13
C PRO A 2 10.38 -1.55 -32.07
N GLU A 3 11.44 -1.74 -31.28
CA GLU A 3 11.46 -2.72 -30.19
C GLU A 3 10.55 -2.27 -29.04
N LYS A 4 9.92 -3.23 -28.36
CA LYS A 4 9.11 -2.94 -27.17
C LYS A 4 10.00 -2.40 -26.06
N LYS A 5 9.68 -1.21 -25.55
CA LYS A 5 10.22 -0.72 -24.28
C LYS A 5 9.33 -1.19 -23.14
N TYR A 6 9.92 -1.40 -21.97
CA TYR A 6 9.21 -1.89 -20.80
C TYR A 6 9.31 -0.97 -19.59
N CYS A 7 8.31 -1.05 -18.73
CA CYS A 7 8.31 -0.48 -17.39
C CYS A 7 8.00 -1.56 -16.36
N TYR A 8 8.43 -1.32 -15.12
CA TYR A 8 8.49 -2.34 -14.09
C TYR A 8 7.79 -1.91 -12.81
N ARG A 9 7.25 -2.89 -12.09
CA ARG A 9 6.70 -2.70 -10.74
C ARG A 9 6.92 -3.96 -9.93
N TYR A 10 7.53 -3.83 -8.75
CA TYR A 10 7.46 -4.90 -7.76
C TYR A 10 6.13 -4.87 -7.02
N VAL A 11 5.54 -6.06 -6.86
CA VAL A 11 4.29 -6.31 -6.15
C VAL A 11 4.48 -7.43 -5.15
N ASP A 12 3.73 -7.39 -4.06
CA ASP A 12 3.66 -8.44 -3.07
C ASP A 12 2.40 -9.29 -3.27
N ARG A 13 2.54 -10.60 -3.10
CA ARG A 13 1.47 -11.59 -3.19
C ARG A 13 1.65 -12.66 -2.11
N HIS A 14 0.72 -13.60 -2.07
CA HIS A 14 0.89 -14.86 -1.37
C HIS A 14 0.96 -15.99 -2.38
N ASP A 15 1.83 -16.97 -2.14
CA ASP A 15 1.79 -18.23 -2.87
C ASP A 15 0.66 -19.15 -2.36
N SER A 16 0.54 -20.34 -2.95
CA SER A 16 -0.47 -21.33 -2.55
C SER A 16 -0.30 -21.88 -1.13
N GLU A 17 0.85 -21.65 -0.50
CA GLU A 17 1.15 -22.05 0.88
C GLU A 17 0.97 -20.88 1.86
N GLY A 18 0.58 -19.70 1.38
CA GLY A 18 0.38 -18.51 2.21
C GLY A 18 1.68 -17.78 2.56
N ARG A 19 2.81 -18.09 1.92
CA ARG A 19 4.07 -17.34 2.11
C ARG A 19 4.02 -16.02 1.35
N ALA A 20 4.55 -14.96 1.93
CA ALA A 20 4.70 -13.69 1.24
C ALA A 20 5.75 -13.81 0.12
N VAL A 21 5.38 -13.41 -1.09
CA VAL A 21 6.25 -13.43 -2.28
C VAL A 21 6.32 -12.03 -2.88
N ILE A 22 7.48 -11.69 -3.42
CA ILE A 22 7.72 -10.47 -4.17
C ILE A 22 7.88 -10.84 -5.65
N GLU A 23 7.08 -10.25 -6.51
CA GLU A 23 7.10 -10.48 -7.95
C GLU A 23 7.38 -9.18 -8.72
N LEU A 24 7.97 -9.31 -9.91
CA LEU A 24 8.20 -8.20 -10.82
C LEU A 24 7.17 -8.23 -11.94
N ASP A 25 6.21 -7.30 -11.89
CA ASP A 25 5.33 -7.02 -13.02
C ASP A 25 6.11 -6.25 -14.09
N GLN A 26 5.97 -6.69 -15.35
CA GLN A 26 6.54 -6.06 -16.53
C GLN A 26 5.43 -5.67 -17.50
N CYS A 27 5.45 -4.42 -17.96
CA CYS A 27 4.46 -3.88 -18.91
C CYS A 27 5.16 -3.18 -20.07
N VAL A 28 4.52 -3.16 -21.24
CA VAL A 28 5.02 -2.51 -22.45
C VAL A 28 4.64 -1.04 -22.43
N ILE A 29 5.58 -0.17 -22.74
CA ILE A 29 5.35 1.25 -22.96
C ILE A 29 4.85 1.46 -24.39
N LEU A 30 3.62 1.97 -24.51
CA LEU A 30 2.97 2.28 -25.79
C LEU A 30 3.36 3.66 -26.31
N ARG A 31 3.49 4.63 -25.40
CA ARG A 31 3.84 6.03 -25.73
C ARG A 31 4.64 6.62 -24.59
N GLU A 32 5.63 7.43 -24.93
CA GLU A 32 6.52 8.06 -23.97
C GLU A 32 6.67 9.55 -24.31
N THR A 33 6.61 10.42 -23.31
CA THR A 33 7.02 11.83 -23.37
C THR A 33 8.16 12.06 -22.38
N GLU A 34 8.70 13.26 -22.32
CA GLU A 34 9.74 13.61 -21.34
C GLU A 34 9.31 13.28 -19.89
N LYS A 35 8.06 13.62 -19.51
CA LYS A 35 7.58 13.52 -18.13
C LYS A 35 6.70 12.30 -17.84
N THR A 36 6.15 11.65 -18.87
CA THR A 36 5.13 10.61 -18.69
C THR A 36 5.28 9.46 -19.66
N PHE A 37 4.69 8.32 -19.33
CA PHE A 37 4.53 7.21 -20.26
C PHE A 37 3.17 6.55 -20.09
N TRP A 38 2.70 5.91 -21.16
CA TRP A 38 1.50 5.09 -21.20
C TRP A 38 1.90 3.64 -21.40
N TYR A 39 1.36 2.75 -20.59
CA TYR A 39 1.73 1.34 -20.62
C TYR A 39 0.50 0.43 -20.59
N CYS A 40 0.69 -0.81 -21.04
CA CYS A 40 -0.24 -1.91 -20.88
C CYS A 40 0.51 -3.22 -20.63
N TRP A 41 -0.22 -4.27 -20.24
CA TRP A 41 0.32 -5.62 -20.21
C TRP A 41 0.86 -6.03 -21.57
N ASP A 42 1.96 -6.78 -21.56
CA ASP A 42 2.53 -7.31 -22.80
C ASP A 42 1.62 -8.37 -23.43
N LEU A 43 1.51 -8.32 -24.76
CA LEU A 43 0.98 -9.41 -25.58
C LEU A 43 2.13 -9.90 -26.45
N PRO A 44 2.80 -11.01 -26.08
CA PRO A 44 4.06 -11.44 -26.69
C PRO A 44 4.00 -11.59 -28.21
N TYR A 45 2.85 -12.03 -28.73
CA TYR A 45 2.63 -12.28 -30.15
C TYR A 45 2.29 -11.02 -30.98
N MET A 46 2.20 -9.84 -30.36
CA MET A 46 1.92 -8.57 -31.05
C MET A 46 3.15 -7.67 -31.06
N THR A 47 3.41 -7.00 -32.18
CA THR A 47 4.43 -5.92 -32.25
C THR A 47 3.97 -4.67 -31.48
N LEU A 48 4.87 -3.71 -31.26
CA LEU A 48 4.52 -2.43 -30.63
C LEU A 48 3.42 -1.69 -31.42
N GLU A 49 3.53 -1.64 -32.74
CA GLU A 49 2.56 -0.98 -33.63
C GLU A 49 1.19 -1.66 -33.54
N GLN A 50 1.15 -3.00 -33.57
CA GLN A 50 -0.09 -3.76 -33.39
C GLN A 50 -0.73 -3.50 -32.02
N LEU A 51 0.08 -3.44 -30.96
CA LEU A 51 -0.39 -3.10 -29.62
C LEU A 51 -0.97 -1.69 -29.55
N GLN A 52 -0.29 -0.69 -30.13
CA GLN A 52 -0.78 0.69 -30.16
C GLN A 52 -2.13 0.80 -30.88
N VAL A 53 -2.29 0.12 -32.02
CA VAL A 53 -3.56 0.09 -32.76
C VAL A 53 -4.63 -0.64 -31.95
N TYR A 54 -4.33 -1.82 -31.42
CA TYR A 54 -5.27 -2.63 -30.64
C TYR A 54 -5.79 -1.89 -29.40
N ARG A 55 -4.90 -1.16 -28.72
CA ARG A 55 -5.18 -0.42 -27.48
C ARG A 55 -5.65 1.02 -27.69
N SER A 56 -5.78 1.49 -28.93
CA SER A 56 -6.29 2.83 -29.25
C SER A 56 -7.82 2.95 -29.18
N ARG A 57 -8.52 1.85 -28.94
CA ARG A 57 -9.99 1.80 -28.91
C ARG A 57 -10.56 2.71 -27.81
N PRO A 58 -11.56 3.56 -28.11
CA PRO A 58 -12.24 4.39 -27.11
C PRO A 58 -12.76 3.54 -25.95
N GLY A 59 -12.44 3.92 -24.72
CA GLY A 59 -12.89 3.22 -23.50
C GLY A 59 -12.01 2.07 -23.03
N ASP A 60 -10.90 1.75 -23.71
CA ASP A 60 -9.95 0.75 -23.21
C ASP A 60 -9.23 1.24 -21.94
N ARG A 61 -9.62 0.68 -20.78
CA ARG A 61 -9.04 0.98 -19.46
C ARG A 61 -7.73 0.24 -19.17
N SER A 62 -7.26 -0.60 -20.10
CA SER A 62 -6.01 -1.35 -19.93
C SER A 62 -4.76 -0.47 -20.10
N VAL A 63 -4.89 0.65 -20.81
CA VAL A 63 -3.80 1.62 -20.97
C VAL A 63 -3.80 2.58 -19.79
N LYS A 64 -2.72 2.58 -19.03
CA LYS A 64 -2.55 3.45 -17.86
C LYS A 64 -1.44 4.45 -18.10
N ARG A 65 -1.57 5.64 -17.51
CA ARG A 65 -0.57 6.71 -17.54
C ARG A 65 0.26 6.70 -16.25
N CYS A 66 1.57 6.85 -16.38
CA CYS A 66 2.50 7.04 -15.27
C CYS A 66 3.36 8.30 -15.45
N LEU A 67 3.69 8.94 -14.32
CA LEU A 67 4.66 10.03 -14.24
C LEU A 67 6.06 9.44 -14.05
N LYS A 68 7.06 9.92 -14.79
CA LYS A 68 8.45 9.53 -14.58
C LYS A 68 9.02 10.22 -13.34
N GLY A 69 9.93 9.55 -12.63
CA GLY A 69 10.63 10.10 -11.46
C GLY A 69 9.79 10.31 -10.20
N ALA A 70 8.47 10.10 -10.24
CA ALA A 70 7.64 10.20 -9.05
C ALA A 70 7.75 8.91 -8.22
N SER A 71 8.21 9.01 -6.97
CA SER A 71 8.38 7.86 -6.05
C SER A 71 7.08 7.11 -5.75
N ARG A 72 5.93 7.80 -5.90
CA ARG A 72 4.58 7.24 -5.73
C ARG A 72 3.94 6.75 -7.03
N SER A 73 4.67 6.75 -8.15
CA SER A 73 4.17 6.19 -9.41
C SER A 73 3.93 4.69 -9.29
N ASN A 74 3.02 4.18 -10.12
CA ASN A 74 2.69 2.76 -10.15
C ASN A 74 3.79 1.91 -10.80
N TYR A 75 4.44 2.40 -11.85
CA TYR A 75 5.48 1.71 -12.63
C TYR A 75 6.65 2.67 -12.87
N HIS A 76 7.84 2.10 -13.08
CA HIS A 76 9.10 2.83 -13.25
C HIS A 76 9.88 2.35 -14.48
N MET A 77 10.81 3.16 -14.98
CA MET A 77 11.52 2.86 -16.23
C MET A 77 12.58 1.78 -16.04
N THR A 78 13.15 1.70 -14.83
CA THR A 78 14.16 0.69 -14.48
C THR A 78 13.67 -0.21 -13.35
N ARG A 79 14.29 -1.38 -13.21
CA ARG A 79 13.98 -2.32 -12.13
C ARG A 79 14.44 -1.76 -10.79
N GLU A 80 15.55 -1.03 -10.77
CA GLU A 80 16.15 -0.41 -9.60
C GLU A 80 15.22 0.68 -9.03
N GLU A 81 14.69 1.55 -9.89
CA GLU A 81 13.69 2.55 -9.50
C GLU A 81 12.41 1.88 -8.98
N ALA A 82 11.95 0.81 -9.64
CA ALA A 82 10.77 0.08 -9.22
C ALA A 82 10.95 -0.58 -7.84
N LEU A 83 12.14 -1.11 -7.55
CA LEU A 83 12.46 -1.73 -6.28
C LEU A 83 12.57 -0.67 -5.17
N ALA A 84 13.25 0.44 -5.43
CA ALA A 84 13.34 1.56 -4.48
C ALA A 84 11.95 2.08 -4.10
N ALA A 85 11.06 2.25 -5.10
CA ALA A 85 9.69 2.66 -4.86
C ALA A 85 8.88 1.59 -4.09
N PHE A 86 9.11 0.30 -4.33
CA PHE A 86 8.48 -0.79 -3.57
C PHE A 86 8.90 -0.77 -2.10
N THR A 87 10.20 -0.69 -1.83
CA THR A 87 10.74 -0.61 -0.46
C THR A 87 10.15 0.60 0.27
N TYR A 88 10.14 1.78 -0.36
CA TYR A 88 9.52 2.96 0.21
C TYR A 88 8.03 2.74 0.57
N ARG A 89 7.23 2.17 -0.35
CA ARG A 89 5.82 1.86 -0.09
C ARG A 89 5.65 0.87 1.07
N LYS A 90 6.51 -0.15 1.17
CA LYS A 90 6.41 -1.18 2.22
C LYS A 90 6.84 -0.66 3.59
N SER A 91 7.92 0.12 3.65
CA SER A 91 8.31 0.81 4.88
C SER A 91 7.20 1.74 5.36
N PHE A 92 6.59 2.51 4.46
CA PHE A 92 5.46 3.39 4.79
C PHE A 92 4.22 2.61 5.25
N GLN A 93 3.90 1.49 4.59
CA GLN A 93 2.81 0.60 5.03
C GLN A 93 3.07 0.07 6.45
N LEU A 94 4.30 -0.37 6.73
CA LEU A 94 4.67 -0.87 8.05
C LEU A 94 4.51 0.20 9.13
N SER A 95 5.01 1.42 8.90
CA SER A 95 4.84 2.54 9.85
C SER A 95 3.37 2.85 10.12
N ARG A 96 2.52 2.81 9.08
CA ARG A 96 1.07 3.02 9.26
C ARG A 96 0.38 1.90 10.03
N ILE A 97 0.79 0.65 9.81
CA ILE A 97 0.27 -0.49 10.56
C ILE A 97 0.64 -0.35 12.04
N LYS A 98 1.89 -0.02 12.36
CA LYS A 98 2.34 0.22 13.74
C LYS A 98 1.55 1.33 14.42
N LEU A 99 1.40 2.49 13.76
CA LEU A 99 0.60 3.59 14.27
C LEU A 99 -0.87 3.18 14.51
N THR A 100 -1.43 2.36 13.60
CA THR A 100 -2.80 1.86 13.74
C THR A 100 -2.93 0.89 14.91
N LEU A 101 -1.98 -0.03 15.06
CA LEU A 101 -1.91 -0.98 16.16
C LEU A 101 -1.84 -0.25 17.51
N GLU A 102 -0.92 0.71 17.63
CA GLU A 102 -0.76 1.54 18.82
C GLU A 102 -2.06 2.29 19.13
N LYS A 103 -2.64 2.98 18.14
CA LYS A 103 -3.90 3.73 18.32
C LYS A 103 -5.03 2.83 18.85
N VAL A 104 -5.25 1.67 18.22
CA VAL A 104 -6.30 0.74 18.64
C VAL A 104 -6.06 0.27 20.08
N SER A 105 -4.82 -0.06 20.41
CA SER A 105 -4.43 -0.52 21.74
C SER A 105 -4.66 0.54 22.81
N LEU A 106 -4.29 1.79 22.54
CA LEU A 106 -4.49 2.91 23.46
C LEU A 106 -5.96 3.27 23.65
N CYS A 107 -6.79 3.18 22.59
CA CYS A 107 -8.24 3.35 22.72
C CYS A 107 -8.88 2.29 23.61
N LEU A 108 -8.49 1.03 23.43
CA LEU A 108 -8.96 -0.10 24.25
C LEU A 108 -8.52 0.05 25.72
N ALA A 109 -7.26 0.39 25.96
CA ALA A 109 -6.73 0.64 27.29
C ALA A 109 -7.42 1.84 27.96
N ALA A 110 -7.75 2.90 27.22
CA ALA A 110 -8.46 4.05 27.76
C ALA A 110 -9.89 3.71 28.21
N LEU A 111 -10.61 2.88 27.45
CA LEU A 111 -11.94 2.38 27.84
C LEU A 111 -11.90 1.51 29.10
N SER A 112 -10.89 0.64 29.20
CA SER A 112 -10.67 -0.21 30.38
C SER A 112 -10.34 0.63 31.62
N ARG A 113 -9.38 1.56 31.50
CA ARG A 113 -8.99 2.47 32.61
C ARG A 113 -10.12 3.38 33.07
N ALA A 114 -11.00 3.79 32.16
CA ALA A 114 -12.20 4.58 32.50
C ALA A 114 -13.33 3.73 33.13
N GLY A 115 -13.15 2.40 33.23
CA GLY A 115 -14.12 1.51 33.88
C GLY A 115 -15.34 1.17 33.02
N HIS A 116 -15.28 1.40 31.70
CA HIS A 116 -16.40 1.10 30.80
C HIS A 116 -16.40 -0.37 30.33
N VAL A 117 -15.24 -1.04 30.36
CA VAL A 117 -15.08 -2.42 29.91
C VAL A 117 -14.20 -3.18 30.89
N GLU A 118 -14.58 -4.41 31.23
CA GLU A 118 -13.82 -5.34 32.08
C GLU A 118 -13.38 -6.58 31.29
N GLY A 119 -12.30 -7.22 31.75
CA GLY A 119 -11.72 -8.41 31.10
C GLY A 119 -10.91 -8.10 29.84
N LEU A 120 -10.62 -6.82 29.59
CA LEU A 120 -9.81 -6.37 28.46
C LEU A 120 -8.37 -6.13 28.90
N GLU A 121 -7.50 -7.08 28.59
CA GLU A 121 -6.06 -6.97 28.78
C GLU A 121 -5.38 -6.86 27.42
N VAL A 122 -4.65 -5.76 27.22
CA VAL A 122 -3.88 -5.48 26.01
C VAL A 122 -2.42 -5.33 26.42
N VAL A 123 -1.56 -6.24 25.93
CA VAL A 123 -0.12 -6.23 26.20
C VAL A 123 0.60 -6.18 24.86
N ASP A 124 1.52 -5.23 24.69
CA ASP A 124 2.32 -5.04 23.46
C ASP A 124 1.50 -4.96 22.15
N GLY A 125 0.24 -4.49 22.26
CA GLY A 125 -0.68 -4.36 21.14
C GLY A 125 -1.48 -5.62 20.80
N GLU A 126 -1.31 -6.70 21.56
CA GLU A 126 -2.11 -7.91 21.44
C GLU A 126 -3.22 -7.95 22.47
N VAL A 127 -4.42 -8.32 22.03
CA VAL A 127 -5.57 -8.55 22.92
C VAL A 127 -5.45 -9.97 23.47
N LEU A 128 -5.15 -10.09 24.76
CA LEU A 128 -4.94 -11.39 25.42
C LEU A 128 -6.28 -12.08 25.77
N ALA A 129 -7.35 -11.30 25.91
CA ALA A 129 -8.68 -11.82 26.23
C ALA A 129 -9.77 -11.16 25.36
N TYR A 130 -10.56 -12.00 24.69
CA TYR A 130 -11.68 -11.57 23.85
C TYR A 130 -13.03 -11.57 24.59
N SER A 131 -13.10 -12.13 25.81
CA SER A 131 -14.31 -12.04 26.64
C SER A 131 -14.38 -10.66 27.29
N ARG A 132 -15.37 -9.87 26.89
CA ARG A 132 -15.53 -8.48 27.34
C ARG A 132 -16.89 -8.32 28.00
N THR A 133 -16.90 -7.76 29.20
CA THR A 133 -18.13 -7.28 29.82
C THR A 133 -18.16 -5.76 29.66
N VAL A 134 -19.16 -5.25 28.94
CA VAL A 134 -19.41 -3.81 28.90
C VAL A 134 -20.10 -3.43 30.20
N ILE A 135 -19.44 -2.63 31.03
CA ILE A 135 -19.97 -2.17 32.31
C ILE A 135 -20.88 -0.95 32.09
N SER A 136 -20.44 -0.02 31.24
CA SER A 136 -21.15 1.23 30.97
C SER A 136 -20.77 1.82 29.61
N VAL A 137 -21.59 2.73 29.10
CA VAL A 137 -21.36 3.43 27.83
C VAL A 137 -20.96 4.87 28.12
N PRO A 138 -19.85 5.38 27.55
CA PRO A 138 -19.46 6.77 27.74
C PRO A 138 -20.30 7.73 26.90
N ASP A 139 -20.77 8.81 27.52
CA ASP A 139 -21.49 9.92 26.87
C ASP A 139 -20.54 11.06 26.42
N CYS A 140 -19.23 10.86 26.59
CA CYS A 140 -18.20 11.84 26.32
C CYS A 140 -17.02 11.24 25.54
N THR A 141 -16.16 12.11 24.99
CA THR A 141 -14.93 11.69 24.32
C THR A 141 -13.92 11.20 25.34
N ILE A 142 -13.50 9.94 25.21
CA ILE A 142 -12.38 9.38 25.98
C ILE A 142 -11.10 9.63 25.20
N ILE A 143 -10.16 10.34 25.83
CA ILE A 143 -8.86 10.67 25.26
C ILE A 143 -7.85 9.64 25.78
N GLY A 144 -7.28 8.86 24.86
CA GLY A 144 -6.15 7.97 25.16
C GLY A 144 -4.85 8.76 25.33
N GLU A 145 -3.85 8.11 25.93
CA GLU A 145 -2.50 8.66 26.00
C GLU A 145 -1.89 8.77 24.59
N LYS A 146 -0.87 9.63 24.46
CA LYS A 146 -0.10 9.70 23.22
C LYS A 146 0.97 8.60 23.26
N GLY A 147 0.97 7.73 22.26
CA GLY A 147 1.95 6.66 22.16
C GLY A 147 3.24 7.09 21.44
N PRO A 148 4.33 6.33 21.64
CA PRO A 148 5.63 6.61 21.04
C PRO A 148 5.64 6.57 19.50
N GLU A 149 4.84 5.73 18.85
CA GLU A 149 4.73 5.73 17.38
C GLU A 149 4.09 7.04 16.90
N ALA A 150 3.00 7.49 17.54
CA ALA A 150 2.36 8.77 17.25
C ALA A 150 3.25 10.00 17.54
N GLU A 151 4.17 9.92 18.50
CA GLU A 151 5.15 10.98 18.79
C GLU A 151 6.18 11.15 17.69
N ASN A 152 6.68 10.04 17.16
CA ASN A 152 7.73 10.03 16.15
C ASN A 152 7.17 10.04 14.72
N TYR A 153 5.85 9.94 14.56
CA TYR A 153 5.22 9.93 13.25
C TYR A 153 5.27 11.30 12.58
N SER A 154 5.70 11.35 11.32
CA SER A 154 5.62 12.55 10.48
C SER A 154 4.21 12.74 9.95
N TRP A 155 3.41 13.53 10.67
CA TRP A 155 2.00 13.81 10.32
C TRP A 155 1.84 14.54 8.98
N GLY A 156 2.88 15.22 8.48
CA GLY A 156 2.85 15.88 7.17
C GLY A 156 2.82 14.92 5.98
N GLU A 157 3.19 13.65 6.20
CA GLU A 157 3.12 12.58 5.18
C GLU A 157 1.89 11.67 5.33
N TYR A 158 1.06 11.87 6.35
CA TYR A 158 -0.12 11.04 6.67
C TYR A 158 -1.28 11.23 5.67
#